data_AF-A0AAV4AME9-F1
#
_entry.id   AF-A0AAV4AME9-F1
#
_cell.length_a   1.000
_cell.length_b   1.000
_cell.length_c   1.000
_cell.angle_alpha   90.00
_cell.angle_beta   90.00
_cell.angle_gamma   90.00
#
_symmetry.space_group_name_H-M   'P 1'
#
loop_
_entity.id
_entity.type
_entity.pdbx_description
1 polymer ?
#
loop_
_entity_poly.entity_id
_entity_poly.type
_entity_poly.pdbx_seq_one_letter_code
_entity_poly.pdbx_strand_id
1 'polypeptide(L)'
;MFTNNDSSIFMPFISNQRKQEYEQKLKDSEVLRQQTDISNAGVLQQVQSEAGGGATAKQGGERQEEKSQRPTKPNKQNQVQVYSAALATLLDWVCEAHLRQALTDLPTHPCDTYCAPDFIQERVFKVLPCLVDILRDNAANIKCCLPCMQFIYWSLLHIDQIQTQQNVSMSTTMRRLGEEIYYPKSAKVTEVEKIIGSPTVLNDKLKDALFLRSSNSHVRFLSALIVLKTLSRSDVLAQAFDVLKTELKEDQAKELFLYYQATSVITFYLKPVNKTFISVAVDVMLQMSSDSPFQRLFLESCGNEHFFRAAALLIRTPLPDVRVMERLSIVLQKLSKIKTNKRFFEIYTIVAIIQEMLVAGGNENAFLTLNLKSILFNLNVAVKS
;
A
#
# COMPACT_ATOMS: atom_id res chain seq x y z
N MET A 1 6.31 5.96 32.74
CA MET A 1 5.72 4.60 32.77
C MET A 1 4.29 4.67 32.26
N PHE A 2 4.08 4.34 30.98
CA PHE A 2 2.75 4.06 30.42
C PHE A 2 2.95 2.95 29.40
N THR A 3 2.79 1.70 29.82
CA THR A 3 2.63 0.56 28.92
C THR A 3 1.13 0.43 28.68
N ASN A 4 0.63 0.99 27.57
CA ASN A 4 -0.73 0.75 27.12
C ASN A 4 -0.78 -0.57 26.36
N ASN A 5 -1.66 -1.44 26.82
CA ASN A 5 -1.92 -2.76 26.29
C ASN A 5 -2.91 -2.64 25.11
N ASP A 6 -2.42 -2.25 23.92
CA ASP A 6 -3.23 -2.12 22.69
C ASP A 6 -3.41 -3.43 21.90
N SER A 7 -2.92 -4.55 22.44
CA SER A 7 -2.99 -5.88 21.82
C SER A 7 -4.41 -6.46 21.73
N SER A 8 -5.37 -5.90 22.46
CA SER A 8 -6.77 -6.35 22.47
C SER A 8 -7.55 -5.98 21.20
N ILE A 9 -7.19 -4.90 20.51
CA ILE A 9 -7.98 -4.39 19.37
C ILE A 9 -7.62 -5.15 18.09
N PHE A 10 -6.38 -5.61 17.93
CA PHE A 10 -5.88 -6.29 16.72
C PHE A 10 -6.22 -7.79 16.62
N MET A 11 -6.57 -8.44 17.73
CA MET A 11 -6.83 -9.89 17.76
C MET A 11 -8.01 -10.34 16.87
N PRO A 12 -9.15 -9.62 16.83
CA PRO A 12 -10.21 -9.92 15.87
C PRO A 12 -9.77 -9.75 14.40
N PHE A 13 -8.90 -8.77 14.10
CA PHE A 13 -8.40 -8.51 12.75
C PHE A 13 -7.48 -9.63 12.22
N ILE A 14 -6.57 -10.13 13.06
CA ILE A 14 -5.69 -11.27 12.71
C ILE A 14 -6.51 -12.56 12.47
N SER A 15 -7.63 -12.71 13.20
CA SER A 15 -8.54 -13.84 13.01
C SER A 15 -9.26 -13.80 11.66
N ASN A 16 -9.78 -12.63 11.26
CA ASN A 16 -10.45 -12.46 9.98
C ASN A 16 -9.49 -12.59 8.78
N GLN A 17 -8.26 -12.10 8.91
CA GLN A 17 -7.24 -12.27 7.88
C GLN A 17 -6.89 -13.74 7.66
N ARG A 18 -6.68 -14.52 8.73
CA ARG A 18 -6.44 -15.97 8.62
C ARG A 18 -7.62 -16.71 7.97
N LYS A 19 -8.84 -16.25 8.21
CA LYS A 19 -10.04 -16.79 7.56
C LYS A 19 -10.05 -16.50 6.06
N GLN A 20 -9.74 -15.27 5.63
CA GLN A 20 -9.63 -14.93 4.20
C GLN A 20 -8.50 -15.70 3.49
N GLU A 21 -7.34 -15.85 4.14
CA GLU A 21 -6.23 -16.67 3.63
C GLU A 21 -6.63 -18.15 3.48
N TYR A 22 -7.42 -18.67 4.41
CA TYR A 22 -7.94 -20.05 4.34
C TYR A 22 -8.95 -20.23 3.20
N GLU A 23 -9.90 -19.30 3.03
CA GLU A 23 -10.88 -19.33 1.94
C GLU A 23 -10.21 -19.20 0.57
N GLN A 24 -9.17 -18.37 0.45
CA GLN A 24 -8.38 -18.27 -0.78
C GLN A 24 -7.60 -19.56 -1.07
N LYS A 25 -7.02 -20.21 -0.06
CA LYS A 25 -6.38 -21.53 -0.23
C LYS A 25 -7.36 -22.60 -0.73
N LEU A 26 -8.61 -22.55 -0.29
CA LEU A 26 -9.65 -23.48 -0.77
C LEU A 26 -9.92 -23.29 -2.27
N LYS A 27 -10.11 -22.03 -2.69
CA LYS A 27 -10.33 -21.69 -4.11
C LYS A 27 -9.14 -22.08 -4.99
N ASP A 28 -7.91 -21.81 -4.54
CA ASP A 28 -6.70 -22.17 -5.27
C ASP A 28 -6.56 -23.71 -5.42
N SER A 29 -6.96 -24.48 -4.40
CA SER A 29 -6.94 -25.95 -4.42
C SER A 29 -7.94 -26.53 -5.43
N GLU A 30 -9.13 -25.94 -5.52
CA GLU A 30 -10.15 -26.31 -6.50
C GLU A 30 -9.71 -26.02 -7.94
N VAL A 31 -9.05 -24.88 -8.18
CA VAL A 31 -8.49 -24.52 -9.50
C VAL A 31 -7.37 -25.49 -9.90
N LEU A 32 -6.49 -25.86 -8.96
CA LEU A 32 -5.41 -26.82 -9.23
C LEU A 32 -5.94 -28.22 -9.57
N ARG A 33 -7.03 -28.66 -8.90
CA ARG A 33 -7.73 -29.91 -9.24
C ARG A 33 -8.31 -29.87 -10.65
N GLN A 34 -9.01 -28.79 -11.01
CA GLN A 34 -9.56 -28.62 -12.36
C GLN A 34 -8.49 -28.60 -13.45
N GLN A 35 -7.32 -27.98 -13.21
CA GLN A 35 -6.20 -28.01 -14.16
C GLN A 35 -5.58 -29.40 -14.31
N THR A 36 -5.55 -30.19 -13.24
CA THR A 36 -5.04 -31.56 -13.27
C THR A 36 -5.99 -32.47 -14.06
N ASP A 37 -7.30 -32.30 -13.90
CA ASP A 37 -8.31 -33.06 -14.64
C ASP A 37 -8.29 -32.73 -16.15
N ILE A 38 -8.08 -31.47 -16.52
CA ILE A 38 -7.93 -31.03 -17.93
C ILE A 38 -6.63 -31.58 -18.54
N SER A 39 -5.54 -31.60 -17.77
CA SER A 39 -4.24 -32.13 -18.25
C SER A 39 -4.28 -33.64 -18.47
N ASN A 40 -4.98 -34.39 -17.61
CA ASN A 40 -5.16 -35.83 -17.76
C ASN A 40 -6.07 -36.19 -18.95
N ALA A 41 -7.06 -35.35 -19.28
CA ALA A 41 -7.88 -35.52 -20.47
C ALA A 41 -7.10 -35.28 -21.77
N GLY A 42 -6.15 -34.33 -21.78
CA GLY A 42 -5.31 -34.04 -22.95
C GLY A 42 -4.27 -35.13 -23.26
N VAL A 43 -3.72 -35.79 -22.24
CA VAL A 43 -2.73 -36.87 -22.42
C VAL A 43 -3.36 -38.13 -23.02
N LEU A 44 -4.62 -38.43 -22.72
CA LEU A 44 -5.33 -39.58 -23.30
C LEU A 44 -5.62 -39.43 -24.80
N GLN A 45 -5.57 -38.21 -25.35
CA GLN A 45 -5.81 -37.97 -26.78
C GLN A 45 -4.54 -38.02 -27.64
N GLN A 46 -3.34 -37.98 -27.02
CA GLN A 46 -2.06 -37.93 -27.75
C GLN A 46 -1.40 -39.31 -27.93
N VAL A 47 -1.82 -40.33 -27.17
CA VAL A 47 -1.23 -41.69 -27.22
C VAL A 47 -1.72 -42.54 -28.42
N GLN A 48 -2.67 -42.06 -29.23
CA GLN A 48 -3.16 -42.80 -30.41
C GLN A 48 -2.52 -42.42 -31.76
N SER A 49 -1.51 -41.53 -31.82
CA SER A 49 -1.02 -41.00 -33.11
C SER A 49 0.45 -41.27 -33.48
N GLU A 50 1.25 -41.94 -32.64
CA GLU A 50 2.67 -42.18 -32.98
C GLU A 50 3.07 -43.65 -32.80
N ALA A 51 2.77 -44.45 -33.82
CA ALA A 51 3.42 -45.74 -34.06
C ALA A 51 3.72 -45.88 -35.55
N GLY A 52 4.94 -45.55 -35.96
CA GLY A 52 5.44 -45.88 -37.29
C GLY A 52 6.69 -45.11 -37.72
N GLY A 53 7.84 -45.81 -37.80
CA GLY A 53 8.86 -45.52 -38.81
C GLY A 53 10.29 -45.18 -38.34
N GLY A 54 11.10 -46.20 -38.06
CA GLY A 54 12.32 -46.56 -38.82
C GLY A 54 13.49 -45.57 -38.99
N ALA A 55 14.65 -45.98 -38.48
CA ALA A 55 16.01 -45.40 -38.57
C ALA A 55 16.63 -45.26 -39.98
N THR A 56 17.59 -44.33 -40.18
CA THR A 56 19.06 -44.57 -40.33
C THR A 56 19.86 -43.36 -40.88
N ALA A 57 21.17 -43.40 -40.62
CA ALA A 57 22.22 -42.37 -40.71
C ALA A 57 22.66 -41.87 -42.11
N LYS A 58 23.30 -40.69 -42.17
CA LYS A 58 24.70 -40.52 -42.68
C LYS A 58 25.27 -39.09 -42.57
N GLN A 59 26.61 -39.08 -42.60
CA GLN A 59 27.63 -38.05 -42.38
C GLN A 59 27.63 -36.79 -43.29
N GLY A 60 28.25 -35.72 -42.78
CA GLY A 60 29.37 -35.04 -43.47
C GLY A 60 29.24 -33.54 -43.71
N GLY A 61 30.19 -32.74 -43.19
CA GLY A 61 30.52 -31.41 -43.72
C GLY A 61 30.93 -30.36 -42.68
N GLU A 62 32.24 -30.16 -42.49
CA GLU A 62 32.80 -28.95 -41.88
C GLU A 62 32.84 -27.79 -42.90
N ARG A 63 32.48 -26.58 -42.47
CA ARG A 63 33.13 -25.30 -42.87
C ARG A 63 32.71 -24.15 -41.96
N GLN A 64 33.68 -23.27 -41.72
CA GLN A 64 33.78 -22.23 -40.71
C GLN A 64 32.88 -20.99 -40.91
N GLU A 65 32.64 -20.34 -39.76
CA GLU A 65 32.49 -18.91 -39.49
C GLU A 65 31.25 -18.16 -39.99
N GLU A 66 30.33 -17.89 -39.05
CA GLU A 66 29.75 -16.55 -38.96
C GLU A 66 29.38 -16.18 -37.51
N LYS A 67 29.73 -14.94 -37.15
CA LYS A 67 29.50 -14.31 -35.85
C LYS A 67 28.04 -14.48 -35.41
N SER A 68 27.84 -15.12 -34.26
CA SER A 68 26.61 -14.94 -33.49
C SER A 68 26.97 -14.61 -32.04
N GLN A 69 26.81 -13.33 -31.73
CA GLN A 69 26.74 -12.82 -30.37
C GLN A 69 25.68 -13.65 -29.64
N ARG A 70 26.13 -14.51 -28.71
CA ARG A 70 25.22 -15.14 -27.75
C ARG A 70 24.54 -14.01 -26.97
N PRO A 71 23.22 -14.01 -26.80
CA PRO A 71 22.60 -13.13 -25.83
C PRO A 71 23.17 -13.52 -24.47
N THR A 72 23.88 -12.60 -23.83
CA THR A 72 24.32 -12.75 -22.44
C THR A 72 23.08 -13.06 -21.61
N LYS A 73 22.99 -14.32 -21.14
CA LYS A 73 21.98 -14.74 -20.16
C LYS A 73 22.03 -13.75 -18.99
N PRO A 74 20.90 -13.24 -18.48
CA PRO A 74 20.92 -12.40 -17.30
C PRO A 74 21.58 -13.15 -16.14
N ASN A 75 22.40 -12.43 -15.38
CA ASN A 75 23.39 -12.93 -14.44
C ASN A 75 22.74 -13.63 -13.22
N LYS A 76 22.44 -14.94 -13.35
CA LYS A 76 21.83 -15.77 -12.28
C LYS A 76 22.58 -15.69 -10.94
N GLN A 77 23.88 -15.44 -10.97
CA GLN A 77 24.72 -15.34 -9.77
C GLN A 77 24.40 -14.10 -8.92
N ASN A 78 24.04 -12.98 -9.55
CA ASN A 78 23.63 -11.77 -8.85
C ASN A 78 22.25 -11.93 -8.20
N GLN A 79 21.31 -12.63 -8.85
CA GLN A 79 19.99 -12.91 -8.26
C GLN A 79 20.14 -13.73 -6.97
N VAL A 80 20.87 -14.84 -7.01
CA VAL A 80 21.10 -15.68 -5.81
C VAL A 80 21.68 -14.87 -4.66
N GLN A 81 22.61 -13.95 -4.95
CA GLN A 81 23.22 -13.07 -3.94
C GLN A 81 22.22 -12.08 -3.31
N VAL A 82 21.32 -11.50 -4.09
CA VAL A 82 20.30 -10.56 -3.56
C VAL A 82 19.34 -11.30 -2.62
N TYR A 83 18.86 -12.47 -3.03
CA TYR A 83 17.94 -13.27 -2.23
C TYR A 83 18.61 -13.77 -0.95
N SER A 84 19.85 -14.25 -1.05
CA SER A 84 20.58 -14.73 0.13
C SER A 84 20.90 -13.60 1.11
N ALA A 85 21.24 -12.40 0.64
CA ALA A 85 21.48 -11.24 1.50
C ALA A 85 20.22 -10.80 2.26
N ALA A 86 19.07 -10.70 1.56
CA ALA A 86 17.80 -10.37 2.18
C ALA A 86 17.38 -11.44 3.21
N LEU A 87 17.46 -12.72 2.81
CA LEU A 87 17.11 -13.84 3.67
C LEU A 87 18.01 -13.91 4.91
N ALA A 88 19.33 -13.80 4.76
CA ALA A 88 20.27 -13.78 5.87
C ALA A 88 19.93 -12.65 6.85
N THR A 89 19.73 -11.42 6.35
CA THR A 89 19.39 -10.28 7.20
C THR A 89 18.08 -10.48 7.96
N LEU A 90 17.06 -11.06 7.31
CA LEU A 90 15.76 -11.35 7.93
C LEU A 90 15.85 -12.47 8.98
N LEU A 91 16.58 -13.55 8.68
CA LEU A 91 16.79 -14.65 9.62
C LEU A 91 17.58 -14.20 10.84
N ASP A 92 18.66 -13.43 10.65
CA ASP A 92 19.43 -12.83 11.73
C ASP A 92 18.52 -11.94 12.60
N TRP A 93 17.71 -11.09 11.98
CA TRP A 93 16.76 -10.23 12.70
C TRP A 93 15.74 -11.05 13.51
N VAL A 94 15.13 -12.07 12.93
CA VAL A 94 14.15 -12.92 13.63
C VAL A 94 14.81 -13.69 14.79
N CYS A 95 16.02 -14.21 14.58
CA CYS A 95 16.77 -14.91 15.62
C CYS A 95 17.10 -13.99 16.80
N GLU A 96 17.60 -12.78 16.54
CA GLU A 96 18.01 -11.82 17.57
C GLU A 96 16.83 -11.17 18.29
N ALA A 97 15.86 -10.65 17.54
CA ALA A 97 14.78 -9.82 18.09
C ALA A 97 13.54 -10.60 18.54
N HIS A 98 13.40 -11.88 18.17
CA HIS A 98 12.20 -12.66 18.51
C HIS A 98 12.53 -14.00 19.15
N LEU A 99 13.23 -14.90 18.45
CA LEU A 99 13.43 -16.27 18.94
C LEU A 99 14.31 -16.34 20.19
N ARG A 100 15.42 -15.59 20.21
CA ARG A 100 16.29 -15.51 21.40
C ARG A 100 15.56 -14.87 22.57
N GLN A 101 14.75 -13.84 22.32
CA GLN A 101 13.97 -13.16 23.35
C GLN A 101 12.89 -14.04 23.95
N ALA A 102 12.23 -14.88 23.16
CA ALA A 102 11.17 -15.77 23.62
C ALA A 102 11.64 -16.90 24.56
N LEU A 103 12.95 -17.17 24.64
CA LEU A 103 13.53 -18.30 25.38
C LEU A 103 14.31 -17.92 26.64
N THR A 104 14.51 -16.62 26.91
CA THR A 104 15.37 -16.17 28.02
C THR A 104 14.62 -15.38 29.08
N ASP A 105 14.28 -16.04 30.19
CA ASP A 105 13.85 -15.41 31.45
C ASP A 105 15.05 -15.04 32.37
N LEU A 106 16.29 -15.20 31.88
CA LEU A 106 17.53 -14.91 32.61
C LEU A 106 17.95 -13.42 32.49
N PRO A 107 18.73 -12.88 33.46
CA PRO A 107 18.99 -11.43 33.60
C PRO A 107 19.90 -10.81 32.52
N THR A 108 20.38 -11.60 31.55
CA THR A 108 20.93 -11.08 30.29
C THR A 108 19.78 -10.72 29.35
N HIS A 109 18.98 -9.73 29.73
CA HIS A 109 17.92 -9.22 28.87
C HIS A 109 18.48 -9.00 27.44
N PRO A 110 17.90 -9.58 26.37
CA PRO A 110 18.05 -9.00 25.06
C PRO A 110 17.59 -7.56 25.21
N CYS A 111 18.56 -6.66 25.15
CA CYS A 111 18.39 -5.28 25.57
C CYS A 111 17.22 -4.67 24.78
N ASP A 112 16.49 -3.72 25.38
CA ASP A 112 15.49 -2.88 24.69
C ASP A 112 16.00 -2.34 23.33
N THR A 113 17.32 -2.37 23.11
CA THR A 113 18.03 -2.24 21.84
C THR A 113 17.40 -2.97 20.63
N TYR A 114 16.89 -4.20 20.74
CA TYR A 114 16.35 -4.91 19.56
C TYR A 114 14.97 -4.42 19.10
N CYS A 115 14.26 -3.75 20.00
CA CYS A 115 13.05 -3.00 19.70
C CYS A 115 13.33 -1.50 19.52
N ALA A 116 14.60 -1.08 19.68
CA ALA A 116 14.96 0.32 19.56
C ALA A 116 14.81 0.77 18.10
N PRO A 117 14.34 2.01 17.86
CA PRO A 117 14.16 2.55 16.52
C PRO A 117 15.40 2.41 15.63
N ASP A 118 16.59 2.67 16.18
CA ASP A 118 17.85 2.61 15.42
C ASP A 118 18.17 1.20 14.91
N PHE A 119 17.92 0.17 15.72
CA PHE A 119 18.16 -1.23 15.33
C PHE A 119 17.21 -1.66 14.21
N ILE A 120 15.91 -1.38 14.37
CA ILE A 120 14.91 -1.69 13.34
C ILE A 120 15.24 -0.95 12.05
N GLN A 121 15.60 0.33 12.14
CA GLN A 121 15.99 1.14 10.99
C GLN A 121 17.19 0.56 10.24
N GLU A 122 18.23 0.11 10.94
CA GLU A 122 19.39 -0.53 10.32
C GLU A 122 18.98 -1.77 9.51
N ARG A 123 18.13 -2.62 10.09
CA ARG A 123 17.62 -3.84 9.43
C ARG A 123 16.77 -3.48 8.20
N VAL A 124 15.86 -2.52 8.33
CA VAL A 124 15.03 -2.01 7.23
C VAL A 124 15.89 -1.48 6.08
N PHE A 125 16.94 -0.70 6.38
CA PHE A 125 17.82 -0.14 5.36
C PHE A 125 18.64 -1.19 4.59
N LYS A 126 19.02 -2.29 5.25
CA LYS A 126 19.69 -3.42 4.59
C LYS A 126 18.75 -4.21 3.68
N VAL A 127 17.50 -4.41 4.09
CA VAL A 127 16.54 -5.26 3.36
C VAL A 127 15.88 -4.53 2.18
N LEU A 128 15.46 -3.28 2.36
CA LEU A 128 14.66 -2.56 1.34
C LEU A 128 15.27 -2.53 -0.06
N PRO A 129 16.59 -2.29 -0.26
CA PRO A 129 17.19 -2.33 -1.59
C PRO A 129 17.02 -3.67 -2.31
N CYS A 130 17.10 -4.78 -1.57
CA CYS A 130 16.95 -6.13 -2.12
C CYS A 130 15.52 -6.40 -2.60
N LEU A 131 14.53 -5.78 -1.95
CA LEU A 131 13.12 -5.99 -2.29
C LEU A 131 12.72 -5.41 -3.64
N VAL A 132 13.48 -4.45 -4.18
CA VAL A 132 13.26 -3.95 -5.55
C VAL A 132 13.42 -5.10 -6.57
N ASP A 133 14.49 -5.88 -6.43
CA ASP A 133 14.79 -6.95 -7.38
C ASP A 133 13.96 -8.22 -7.08
N ILE A 134 13.71 -8.53 -5.80
CA ILE A 134 12.82 -9.64 -5.42
C ILE A 134 11.39 -9.42 -5.95
N LEU A 135 10.84 -8.20 -5.83
CA LEU A 135 9.52 -7.88 -6.40
C LEU A 135 9.51 -8.02 -7.93
N ARG A 136 10.55 -7.51 -8.61
CA ARG A 136 10.66 -7.59 -10.06
C ARG A 136 10.61 -9.03 -10.56
N ASP A 137 11.38 -9.90 -9.91
CA ASP A 137 11.51 -11.31 -10.28
C ASP A 137 10.25 -12.13 -9.95
N ASN A 138 9.44 -11.69 -8.98
CA ASN A 138 8.26 -12.41 -8.50
C ASN A 138 6.93 -11.72 -8.80
N ALA A 139 6.87 -10.70 -9.66
CA ALA A 139 5.69 -9.85 -9.86
C ALA A 139 4.38 -10.63 -10.12
N ALA A 140 4.45 -11.77 -10.81
CA ALA A 140 3.29 -12.63 -11.09
C ALA A 140 2.89 -13.56 -9.92
N ASN A 141 3.75 -13.74 -8.92
CA ASN A 141 3.52 -14.60 -7.77
C ASN A 141 2.99 -13.77 -6.58
N ILE A 142 1.67 -13.65 -6.48
CA ILE A 142 1.00 -12.88 -5.43
C ILE A 142 1.36 -13.39 -4.02
N LYS A 143 1.56 -14.71 -3.84
CA LYS A 143 1.93 -15.31 -2.54
C LYS A 143 3.31 -14.84 -2.06
N CYS A 144 4.18 -14.44 -2.98
CA CYS A 144 5.47 -13.84 -2.68
C CYS A 144 5.38 -12.31 -2.60
N CYS A 145 4.71 -11.68 -3.56
CA CYS A 145 4.66 -10.23 -3.67
C CYS A 145 3.90 -9.55 -2.54
N LEU A 146 2.76 -10.09 -2.10
CA LEU A 146 1.94 -9.44 -1.07
C LEU A 146 2.69 -9.29 0.27
N PRO A 147 3.34 -10.33 0.82
CA PRO A 147 4.22 -10.18 1.99
C PRO A 147 5.38 -9.20 1.76
N CYS A 148 5.98 -9.19 0.57
CA CYS A 148 7.05 -8.23 0.24
C CYS A 148 6.53 -6.78 0.27
N MET A 149 5.38 -6.53 -0.34
CA MET A 149 4.73 -5.22 -0.34
C MET A 149 4.30 -4.79 1.07
N GLN A 150 3.80 -5.71 1.88
CA GLN A 150 3.50 -5.49 3.30
C GLN A 150 4.73 -5.00 4.04
N PHE A 151 5.85 -5.74 3.91
CA PHE A 151 7.11 -5.37 4.53
C PHE A 151 7.59 -3.99 4.05
N ILE A 152 7.55 -3.73 2.74
CA ILE A 152 7.92 -2.42 2.17
C ILE A 152 7.08 -1.31 2.79
N TYR A 153 5.76 -1.45 2.79
CA TYR A 153 4.88 -0.41 3.27
C TYR A 153 5.10 -0.10 4.77
N TRP A 154 5.19 -1.13 5.61
CA TRP A 154 5.48 -0.96 7.04
C TRP A 154 6.86 -0.34 7.27
N SER A 155 7.86 -0.73 6.49
CA SER A 155 9.18 -0.11 6.50
C SER A 155 9.12 1.37 6.15
N LEU A 156 8.33 1.77 5.15
CA LEU A 156 8.16 3.17 4.77
C LEU A 156 7.49 3.98 5.89
N LEU A 157 6.48 3.43 6.57
CA LEU A 157 5.86 4.10 7.72
C LEU A 157 6.84 4.27 8.88
N HIS A 158 7.68 3.26 9.14
CA HIS A 158 8.70 3.32 10.18
C HIS A 158 9.76 4.41 9.88
N ILE A 159 10.22 4.49 8.63
CA ILE A 159 11.19 5.51 8.19
C ILE A 159 10.62 6.91 8.38
N ASP A 160 9.36 7.15 8.02
CA ASP A 160 8.72 8.47 8.15
C ASP A 160 8.61 8.94 9.61
N GLN A 161 8.36 8.01 10.55
CA GLN A 161 8.30 8.34 11.98
C GLN A 161 9.68 8.80 12.48
N ILE A 162 10.75 8.15 12.04
CA ILE A 162 12.12 8.40 12.52
C ILE A 162 12.81 9.54 11.78
N GLN A 163 12.47 9.82 10.52
CA GLN A 163 13.04 10.96 9.77
C GLN A 163 12.79 12.31 10.43
N THR A 164 11.80 12.41 11.33
CA THR A 164 11.62 13.61 12.15
C THR A 164 12.76 13.83 13.17
N GLN A 165 13.61 12.82 13.41
CA GLN A 165 14.71 12.83 14.37
C GLN A 165 16.11 12.67 13.74
N GLN A 166 16.23 11.99 12.58
CA GLN A 166 17.52 11.75 11.93
C GLN A 166 17.48 12.06 10.41
N ASN A 167 18.47 12.82 9.91
CA ASN A 167 18.60 13.28 8.51
C ASN A 167 19.06 12.18 7.52
N VAL A 168 18.62 10.93 7.66
CA VAL A 168 19.00 9.85 6.74
C VAL A 168 17.90 9.63 5.70
N SER A 169 18.24 9.84 4.42
CA SER A 169 17.31 9.75 3.29
C SER A 169 17.59 8.53 2.41
N MET A 170 16.59 7.65 2.27
CA MET A 170 16.59 6.53 1.31
C MET A 170 15.81 6.88 0.02
N SER A 171 15.79 8.16 -0.35
CA SER A 171 14.96 8.69 -1.46
C SER A 171 15.11 7.90 -2.77
N THR A 172 16.33 7.55 -3.17
CA THR A 172 16.57 6.73 -4.38
C THR A 172 15.97 5.33 -4.28
N THR A 173 16.12 4.65 -3.13
CA THR A 173 15.55 3.30 -2.92
C THR A 173 14.03 3.36 -2.88
N MET A 174 13.45 4.32 -2.16
CA MET A 174 12.01 4.55 -2.11
C MET A 174 11.44 4.80 -3.50
N ARG A 175 12.07 5.68 -4.28
CA ARG A 175 11.68 5.95 -5.67
C ARG A 175 11.76 4.70 -6.53
N ARG A 176 12.84 3.90 -6.44
CA ARG A 176 12.98 2.64 -7.19
C ARG A 176 11.89 1.63 -6.83
N LEU A 177 11.52 1.52 -5.55
CA LEU A 177 10.42 0.67 -5.10
C LEU A 177 9.08 1.15 -5.67
N GLY A 178 8.82 2.45 -5.60
CA GLY A 178 7.62 3.06 -6.17
C GLY A 178 7.51 2.85 -7.69
N GLU A 179 8.61 3.04 -8.41
CA GLU A 179 8.68 2.82 -9.86
C GLU A 179 8.45 1.34 -10.21
N GLU A 180 9.04 0.41 -9.46
CA GLU A 180 8.84 -1.03 -9.69
C GLU A 180 7.39 -1.45 -9.39
N ILE A 181 6.72 -0.84 -8.41
CA ILE A 181 5.31 -1.14 -8.10
C ILE A 181 4.36 -0.51 -9.12
N TYR A 182 4.63 0.73 -9.55
CA TYR A 182 3.80 1.44 -10.50
C TYR A 182 3.93 0.86 -11.93
N TYR A 183 5.16 0.57 -12.35
CA TYR A 183 5.47 0.08 -13.68
C TYR A 183 6.64 -0.91 -13.61
N PRO A 184 6.37 -2.18 -13.27
CA PRO A 184 7.39 -3.19 -13.12
C PRO A 184 8.18 -3.36 -14.41
N LYS A 185 9.51 -3.40 -14.32
CA LYS A 185 10.37 -3.54 -15.50
C LYS A 185 10.23 -4.94 -16.13
N SER A 186 9.81 -5.92 -15.34
CA SER A 186 9.45 -7.27 -15.80
C SER A 186 8.14 -7.32 -16.59
N ALA A 187 7.30 -6.29 -16.53
CA ALA A 187 6.10 -6.16 -17.36
C ALA A 187 6.41 -5.79 -18.83
N LYS A 188 7.69 -5.78 -19.24
CA LYS A 188 8.05 -5.63 -20.66
C LYS A 188 7.84 -6.97 -21.37
N VAL A 189 6.75 -7.07 -22.13
CA VAL A 189 6.51 -8.19 -23.06
C VAL A 189 7.69 -8.30 -24.01
N THR A 190 8.28 -9.49 -24.09
CA THR A 190 9.37 -9.75 -25.04
C THR A 190 8.85 -9.65 -26.48
N GLU A 191 9.69 -9.25 -27.43
CA GLU A 191 9.31 -9.18 -28.86
C GLU A 191 8.72 -10.51 -29.36
N VAL A 192 9.24 -11.64 -28.85
CA VAL A 192 8.76 -12.99 -29.16
C VAL A 192 7.32 -13.23 -28.66
N GLU A 193 6.99 -12.78 -27.44
CA GLU A 193 5.63 -12.89 -26.91
C GLU A 193 4.64 -12.00 -27.66
N LYS A 194 5.06 -10.82 -28.15
CA LYS A 194 4.21 -9.97 -28.99
C LYS A 194 3.87 -10.61 -30.34
N ILE A 195 4.78 -11.43 -30.87
CA ILE A 195 4.62 -12.11 -32.17
C ILE A 195 3.75 -13.35 -32.05
N ILE A 196 3.87 -14.10 -30.94
CA ILE A 196 3.24 -15.43 -30.77
C ILE A 196 1.94 -15.33 -29.94
N GLY A 197 1.81 -14.34 -29.07
CA GLY A 197 0.69 -14.21 -28.14
C GLY A 197 -0.55 -13.54 -28.75
N SER A 198 -1.73 -14.06 -28.40
CA SER A 198 -3.00 -13.36 -28.66
C SER A 198 -3.01 -12.00 -27.94
N PRO A 199 -3.47 -10.92 -28.58
CA PRO A 199 -3.55 -9.58 -27.97
C PRO A 199 -4.26 -9.58 -26.61
N THR A 200 -5.32 -10.39 -26.47
CA THR A 200 -6.11 -10.51 -25.23
C THR A 200 -5.31 -11.17 -24.10
N VAL A 201 -4.61 -12.26 -24.40
CA VAL A 201 -3.79 -13.01 -23.42
C VAL A 201 -2.58 -12.18 -22.98
N LEU A 202 -1.97 -11.44 -23.90
CA LEU A 202 -0.88 -10.52 -23.58
C LEU A 202 -1.37 -9.36 -22.71
N ASN A 203 -2.55 -8.81 -23.00
CA ASN A 203 -3.13 -7.72 -22.22
C ASN A 203 -3.47 -8.15 -20.80
N ASP A 204 -4.03 -9.35 -20.62
CA ASP A 204 -4.40 -9.84 -19.30
C ASP A 204 -3.15 -10.22 -18.46
N LYS A 205 -2.12 -10.83 -19.08
CA LYS A 205 -0.81 -11.03 -18.43
C LYS A 205 -0.13 -9.71 -18.04
N LEU A 206 -0.22 -8.69 -18.88
CA LEU A 206 0.31 -7.35 -18.58
C LEU A 206 -0.46 -6.66 -17.47
N LYS A 207 -1.79 -6.84 -17.40
CA LYS A 207 -2.62 -6.30 -16.31
C LYS A 207 -2.31 -6.96 -14.97
N ASP A 208 -2.14 -8.28 -14.94
CA ASP A 208 -1.78 -9.00 -13.71
C ASP A 208 -0.34 -8.73 -13.26
N ALA A 209 0.57 -8.45 -14.20
CA ALA A 209 1.92 -8.01 -13.88
C ALA A 209 1.96 -6.59 -13.30
N LEU A 210 0.97 -5.75 -13.59
CA LEU A 210 0.86 -4.39 -13.04
C LEU A 210 0.15 -4.44 -11.70
N PHE A 211 0.86 -4.21 -10.60
CA PHE A 211 0.29 -4.35 -9.25
C PHE A 211 -0.96 -3.48 -9.02
N LEU A 212 -1.04 -2.27 -9.61
CA LEU A 212 -2.23 -1.40 -9.56
C LEU A 212 -3.45 -1.95 -10.33
N ARG A 213 -3.26 -2.93 -11.20
CA ARG A 213 -4.31 -3.59 -12.00
C ARG A 213 -4.43 -5.09 -11.70
N SER A 214 -3.71 -5.58 -10.68
CA SER A 214 -3.77 -6.96 -10.24
C SER A 214 -5.21 -7.40 -10.00
N SER A 215 -5.56 -8.65 -10.29
CA SER A 215 -6.84 -9.24 -9.90
C SER A 215 -7.10 -9.25 -8.38
N ASN A 216 -6.05 -9.17 -7.56
CA ASN A 216 -6.15 -9.14 -6.10
C ASN A 216 -6.33 -7.71 -5.55
N SER A 217 -7.45 -7.48 -4.83
CA SER A 217 -7.80 -6.17 -4.24
C SER A 217 -6.75 -5.66 -3.24
N HIS A 218 -6.24 -6.55 -2.38
CA HIS A 218 -5.22 -6.22 -1.39
C HIS A 218 -3.93 -5.71 -2.05
N VAL A 219 -3.50 -6.36 -3.13
CA VAL A 219 -2.35 -5.92 -3.93
C VAL A 219 -2.61 -4.56 -4.56
N ARG A 220 -3.78 -4.34 -5.21
CA ARG A 220 -4.12 -3.04 -5.81
C ARG A 220 -4.12 -1.91 -4.77
N PHE A 221 -4.77 -2.16 -3.63
CA PHE A 221 -4.88 -1.22 -2.52
C PHE A 221 -3.50 -0.83 -1.97
N LEU A 222 -2.68 -1.84 -1.63
CA LEU A 222 -1.36 -1.61 -1.05
C LEU A 222 -0.40 -0.95 -2.05
N SER A 223 -0.50 -1.30 -3.34
CA SER A 223 0.25 -0.67 -4.42
C SER A 223 -0.02 0.83 -4.48
N ALA A 224 -1.30 1.21 -4.43
CA ALA A 224 -1.70 2.62 -4.45
C ALA A 224 -1.07 3.37 -3.27
N LEU A 225 -1.13 2.82 -2.05
CA LEU A 225 -0.51 3.44 -0.88
C LEU A 225 1.01 3.58 -1.00
N ILE A 226 1.71 2.55 -1.48
CA ILE A 226 3.17 2.63 -1.66
C ILE A 226 3.52 3.67 -2.72
N VAL A 227 2.80 3.72 -3.83
CA VAL A 227 3.00 4.75 -4.87
C VAL A 227 2.79 6.16 -4.31
N LEU A 228 1.72 6.37 -3.54
CA LEU A 228 1.44 7.66 -2.88
C LEU A 228 2.52 8.05 -1.86
N LYS A 229 3.25 7.10 -1.27
CA LYS A 229 4.36 7.38 -0.33
C LYS A 229 5.70 7.62 -1.01
N THR A 230 5.91 7.10 -2.22
CA THR A 230 7.26 6.97 -2.81
C THR A 230 7.48 7.81 -4.06
N LEU A 231 6.40 8.14 -4.78
CA LEU A 231 6.47 8.88 -6.04
C LEU A 231 5.86 10.28 -5.90
N SER A 232 6.26 11.19 -6.79
CA SER A 232 5.79 12.59 -6.79
C SER A 232 5.20 13.03 -8.14
N ARG A 233 5.27 12.17 -9.15
CA ARG A 233 4.76 12.45 -10.51
C ARG A 233 3.24 12.56 -10.50
N SER A 234 2.70 13.68 -10.98
CA SER A 234 1.28 13.98 -10.82
C SER A 234 0.34 13.02 -11.55
N ASP A 235 0.70 12.58 -12.74
CA ASP A 235 -0.04 11.59 -13.53
C ASP A 235 -0.09 10.22 -12.85
N VAL A 236 1.00 9.84 -12.18
CA VAL A 236 1.13 8.59 -11.43
C VAL A 236 0.31 8.64 -10.14
N LEU A 237 0.39 9.75 -9.41
CA LEU A 237 -0.37 9.97 -8.18
C LEU A 237 -1.88 10.00 -8.44
N ALA A 238 -2.31 10.63 -9.53
CA ALA A 238 -3.72 10.63 -9.94
C ALA A 238 -4.25 9.19 -10.14
N GLN A 239 -3.50 8.34 -10.85
CA GLN A 239 -3.87 6.94 -11.05
C GLN A 239 -3.93 6.15 -9.73
N ALA A 240 -2.98 6.39 -8.82
CA ALA A 240 -3.00 5.75 -7.50
C ALA A 240 -4.24 6.17 -6.68
N PHE A 241 -4.62 7.45 -6.72
CA PHE A 241 -5.85 7.92 -6.10
C PHE A 241 -7.11 7.34 -6.74
N ASP A 242 -7.15 7.19 -8.07
CA ASP A 242 -8.29 6.58 -8.77
C ASP A 242 -8.49 5.11 -8.38
N VAL A 243 -7.40 4.35 -8.28
CA VAL A 243 -7.43 2.97 -7.76
C VAL A 243 -7.94 2.97 -6.31
N LEU A 244 -7.38 3.81 -5.44
CA LEU A 244 -7.77 3.87 -4.03
C LEU A 244 -9.26 4.21 -3.87
N LYS A 245 -9.78 5.20 -4.59
CA LYS A 245 -11.20 5.58 -4.56
C LYS A 245 -12.11 4.44 -5.01
N THR A 246 -11.66 3.68 -6.01
CA THR A 246 -12.40 2.54 -6.53
C THR A 246 -12.46 1.41 -5.50
N GLU A 247 -11.32 1.04 -4.92
CA GLU A 247 -11.25 -0.01 -3.89
C GLU A 247 -12.10 0.35 -2.65
N LEU A 248 -12.03 1.59 -2.18
CA LEU A 248 -12.74 2.07 -0.97
C LEU A 248 -14.27 2.09 -1.06
N LYS A 249 -14.85 1.69 -2.20
CA LYS A 249 -16.29 1.43 -2.29
C LYS A 249 -16.66 0.17 -1.50
N GLU A 250 -15.74 -0.77 -1.43
CA GLU A 250 -15.90 -2.03 -0.73
C GLU A 250 -15.45 -1.93 0.73
N ASP A 251 -16.20 -2.56 1.62
CA ASP A 251 -15.94 -2.56 3.06
C ASP A 251 -14.62 -3.27 3.41
N GLN A 252 -14.23 -4.30 2.65
CA GLN A 252 -12.93 -4.97 2.81
C GLN A 252 -11.76 -4.00 2.58
N ALA A 253 -11.86 -3.08 1.62
CA ALA A 253 -10.81 -2.09 1.38
C ALA A 253 -10.76 -1.03 2.49
N LYS A 254 -11.90 -0.69 3.11
CA LYS A 254 -11.94 0.18 4.30
C LYS A 254 -11.27 -0.48 5.51
N GLU A 255 -11.43 -1.80 5.66
CA GLU A 255 -10.67 -2.57 6.65
C GLU A 255 -9.16 -2.46 6.38
N LEU A 256 -8.73 -2.69 5.14
CA LEU A 256 -7.33 -2.55 4.74
C LEU A 256 -6.80 -1.13 4.96
N PHE A 257 -7.62 -0.10 4.73
CA PHE A 257 -7.27 1.30 4.99
C PHE A 257 -6.88 1.54 6.45
N LEU A 258 -7.65 0.96 7.38
CA LEU A 258 -7.36 1.03 8.80
C LEU A 258 -6.15 0.18 9.18
N TYR A 259 -6.09 -1.06 8.68
CA TYR A 259 -4.98 -1.98 8.92
C TYR A 259 -3.64 -1.35 8.54
N TYR A 260 -3.58 -0.68 7.39
CA TYR A 260 -2.37 0.00 6.90
C TYR A 260 -2.21 1.43 7.40
N GLN A 261 -3.00 1.91 8.36
CA GLN A 261 -2.89 3.28 8.88
C GLN A 261 -2.88 4.36 7.76
N ALA A 262 -3.67 4.12 6.70
CA ALA A 262 -3.64 4.90 5.47
C ALA A 262 -4.07 6.36 5.67
N THR A 263 -4.79 6.66 6.76
CA THR A 263 -5.14 8.03 7.18
C THR A 263 -3.92 8.96 7.17
N SER A 264 -2.76 8.49 7.64
CA SER A 264 -1.51 9.27 7.66
C SER A 264 -1.02 9.62 6.25
N VAL A 265 -1.10 8.67 5.32
CA VAL A 265 -0.72 8.82 3.91
C VAL A 265 -1.63 9.85 3.24
N ILE A 266 -2.95 9.76 3.43
CA ILE A 266 -3.90 10.70 2.83
C ILE A 266 -3.79 12.10 3.45
N THR A 267 -3.54 12.18 4.76
CA THR A 267 -3.35 13.46 5.46
C THR A 267 -2.18 14.27 4.89
N PHE A 268 -1.14 13.61 4.37
CA PHE A 268 -0.03 14.30 3.70
C PHE A 268 -0.51 15.19 2.53
N TYR A 269 -1.55 14.75 1.82
CA TYR A 269 -2.13 15.44 0.67
C TYR A 269 -3.15 16.52 1.05
N LEU A 270 -3.53 16.64 2.33
CA LEU A 270 -4.38 17.72 2.86
C LEU A 270 -3.58 19.00 3.18
N LYS A 271 -2.69 19.40 2.27
CA LYS A 271 -1.83 20.58 2.44
C LYS A 271 -1.92 21.48 1.21
N PRO A 272 -1.86 22.82 1.36
CA PRO A 272 -1.89 23.77 0.25
C PRO A 272 -0.80 23.55 -0.82
N VAL A 273 0.32 22.90 -0.47
CA VAL A 273 1.37 22.54 -1.45
C VAL A 273 0.88 21.48 -2.46
N ASN A 274 -0.09 20.65 -2.07
CA ASN A 274 -0.62 19.55 -2.87
C ASN A 274 -1.90 19.96 -3.63
N LYS A 275 -1.98 21.19 -4.15
CA LYS A 275 -3.21 21.81 -4.72
C LYS A 275 -4.00 20.88 -5.64
N THR A 276 -3.31 20.17 -6.52
CA THR A 276 -3.89 19.21 -7.48
C THR A 276 -4.65 18.05 -6.81
N PHE A 277 -4.19 17.63 -5.62
CA PHE A 277 -4.66 16.41 -4.94
C PHE A 277 -5.51 16.67 -3.70
N ILE A 278 -5.64 17.92 -3.24
CA ILE A 278 -6.46 18.25 -2.06
C ILE A 278 -7.89 17.72 -2.24
N SER A 279 -8.53 17.98 -3.39
CA SER A 279 -9.92 17.55 -3.61
C SER A 279 -10.07 16.03 -3.51
N VAL A 280 -9.16 15.26 -4.12
CA VAL A 280 -9.25 13.80 -4.14
C VAL A 280 -8.89 13.19 -2.76
N ALA A 281 -7.96 13.81 -2.04
CA ALA A 281 -7.65 13.40 -0.67
C ALA A 281 -8.83 13.65 0.29
N VAL A 282 -9.52 14.78 0.15
CA VAL A 282 -10.75 15.06 0.91
C VAL A 282 -11.87 14.08 0.52
N ASP A 283 -12.01 13.71 -0.75
CA ASP A 283 -12.97 12.69 -1.18
C ASP A 283 -12.71 11.34 -0.50
N VAL A 284 -11.44 10.91 -0.41
CA VAL A 284 -11.06 9.67 0.27
C VAL A 284 -11.40 9.73 1.76
N MET A 285 -11.10 10.85 2.44
CA MET A 285 -11.47 11.04 3.85
C MET A 285 -12.99 11.01 4.04
N LEU A 286 -13.75 11.64 3.13
CA LEU A 286 -15.21 11.66 3.16
C LEU A 286 -15.78 10.24 2.95
N GLN A 287 -15.22 9.49 1.99
CA GLN A 287 -15.62 8.12 1.69
C GLN A 287 -15.39 7.19 2.88
N MET A 288 -14.25 7.31 3.58
CA MET A 288 -14.02 6.57 4.82
C MET A 288 -14.92 7.01 5.98
N SER A 289 -15.42 8.25 5.95
CA SER A 289 -16.38 8.77 6.93
C SER A 289 -17.84 8.41 6.62
N SER A 290 -18.13 7.73 5.50
CA SER A 290 -19.48 7.27 5.16
C SER A 290 -19.96 6.22 6.17
N ASP A 291 -21.27 5.98 6.22
CA ASP A 291 -21.81 4.96 7.12
C ASP A 291 -21.32 3.58 6.68
N SER A 292 -20.60 2.91 7.60
CA SER A 292 -20.03 1.56 7.45
C SER A 292 -19.56 1.07 8.82
N PRO A 293 -19.31 -0.24 9.01
CA PRO A 293 -18.76 -0.78 10.26
C PRO A 293 -17.40 -0.16 10.66
N PHE A 294 -16.66 0.38 9.69
CA PHE A 294 -15.31 0.92 9.87
C PHE A 294 -15.28 2.42 10.18
N GLN A 295 -16.40 3.12 10.03
CA GLN A 295 -16.49 4.58 10.20
C GLN A 295 -15.92 5.04 11.55
N ARG A 296 -16.29 4.36 12.64
CA ARG A 296 -15.84 4.73 13.98
C ARG A 296 -14.32 4.67 14.11
N LEU A 297 -13.73 3.55 13.73
CA LEU A 297 -12.27 3.33 13.77
C LEU A 297 -11.54 4.33 12.86
N PHE A 298 -12.12 4.67 11.71
CA PHE A 298 -11.59 5.73 10.86
C PHE A 298 -11.59 7.10 11.56
N LEU A 299 -12.70 7.50 12.16
CA LEU A 299 -12.77 8.78 12.88
C LEU A 299 -11.82 8.82 14.08
N GLU A 300 -11.63 7.70 14.78
CA GLU A 300 -10.61 7.54 15.83
C GLU A 300 -9.19 7.71 15.25
N SER A 301 -8.91 7.13 14.07
CA SER A 301 -7.61 7.29 13.39
C SER A 301 -7.31 8.74 12.97
N CYS A 302 -8.33 9.56 12.73
CA CYS A 302 -8.19 11.01 12.47
C CYS A 302 -8.00 11.82 13.76
N GLY A 303 -8.23 11.24 14.94
CA GLY A 303 -8.17 11.89 16.25
C GLY A 303 -6.76 12.20 16.75
N ASN A 304 -5.91 12.81 15.92
CA ASN A 304 -4.51 13.09 16.23
C ASN A 304 -4.04 14.47 15.74
N GLU A 305 -2.89 14.92 16.24
CA GLU A 305 -2.33 16.24 15.92
C GLU A 305 -2.08 16.47 14.43
N HIS A 306 -1.60 15.46 13.70
CA HIS A 306 -1.23 15.60 12.29
C HIS A 306 -2.44 15.91 11.44
N PHE A 307 -3.56 15.22 11.66
CA PHE A 307 -4.81 15.46 10.95
C PHE A 307 -5.36 16.86 11.25
N PHE A 308 -5.48 17.22 12.54
CA PHE A 308 -6.07 18.51 12.92
C PHE A 308 -5.21 19.70 12.50
N ARG A 309 -3.88 19.56 12.53
CA ARG A 309 -2.96 20.56 11.97
C ARG A 309 -3.17 20.74 10.47
N ALA A 310 -3.26 19.65 9.72
CA ALA A 310 -3.49 19.68 8.27
C ALA A 310 -4.85 20.30 7.93
N ALA A 311 -5.91 19.87 8.61
CA ALA A 311 -7.25 20.43 8.45
C ALA A 311 -7.29 21.92 8.76
N ALA A 312 -6.70 22.37 9.88
CA ALA A 312 -6.67 23.77 10.24
C ALA A 312 -5.87 24.62 9.24
N LEU A 313 -4.77 24.10 8.69
CA LEU A 313 -4.01 24.77 7.63
C LEU A 313 -4.86 24.89 6.34
N LEU A 314 -5.56 23.82 5.99
CA LEU A 314 -6.39 23.77 4.79
C LEU A 314 -7.58 24.73 4.88
N ILE A 315 -8.24 24.81 6.04
CA ILE A 315 -9.40 25.71 6.25
C ILE A 315 -9.00 27.19 6.19
N ARG A 316 -7.80 27.56 6.65
CA ARG A 316 -7.29 28.94 6.55
C ARG A 316 -6.91 29.34 5.13
N THR A 317 -6.71 28.38 4.24
CA THR A 317 -6.22 28.65 2.89
C THR A 317 -7.40 28.97 1.97
N PRO A 318 -7.36 30.06 1.20
CA PRO A 318 -8.36 30.31 0.16
C PRO A 318 -8.32 29.18 -0.88
N LEU A 319 -9.37 28.37 -0.92
CA LEU A 319 -9.48 27.25 -1.86
C LEU A 319 -10.23 27.68 -3.13
N PRO A 320 -9.78 27.25 -4.33
CA PRO A 320 -10.47 27.58 -5.57
C PRO A 320 -11.86 26.95 -5.71
N ASP A 321 -12.07 25.76 -5.13
CA ASP A 321 -13.34 25.03 -5.16
C ASP A 321 -13.92 24.92 -3.74
N VAL A 322 -15.01 25.65 -3.49
CA VAL A 322 -15.72 25.66 -2.19
C VAL A 322 -16.22 24.27 -1.79
N ARG A 323 -16.47 23.38 -2.76
CA ARG A 323 -16.96 22.01 -2.49
C ARG A 323 -15.94 21.17 -1.73
N VAL A 324 -14.64 21.48 -1.85
CA VAL A 324 -13.60 20.85 -1.03
C VAL A 324 -13.84 21.17 0.45
N MET A 325 -14.16 22.43 0.76
CA MET A 325 -14.46 22.86 2.12
C MET A 325 -15.76 22.23 2.64
N GLU A 326 -16.79 22.14 1.81
CA GLU A 326 -18.04 21.45 2.16
C GLU A 326 -17.78 20.00 2.56
N ARG A 327 -17.06 19.24 1.73
CA ARG A 327 -16.74 17.83 2.01
C ARG A 327 -15.88 17.68 3.27
N LEU A 328 -14.88 18.54 3.46
CA LEU A 328 -14.06 18.54 4.67
C LEU A 328 -14.89 18.88 5.92
N SER A 329 -15.84 19.81 5.81
CA SER A 329 -16.70 20.21 6.92
C SER A 329 -17.58 19.06 7.43
N ILE A 330 -17.99 18.13 6.56
CA ILE A 330 -18.73 16.91 6.97
C ILE A 330 -17.86 16.02 7.87
N VAL A 331 -16.60 15.81 7.48
CA VAL A 331 -15.66 14.99 8.27
C VAL A 331 -15.39 15.66 9.62
N LEU A 332 -15.14 16.98 9.64
CA LEU A 332 -14.93 17.74 10.87
C LEU A 332 -16.17 17.77 11.77
N GLN A 333 -17.36 17.86 11.19
CA GLN A 333 -18.62 17.77 11.93
C GLN A 333 -18.74 16.42 12.64
N LYS A 334 -18.40 15.29 11.97
CA LYS A 334 -18.36 13.98 12.62
C LYS A 334 -17.31 13.93 13.73
N LEU A 335 -16.11 14.44 13.49
CA LEU A 335 -15.03 14.47 14.49
C LEU A 335 -15.35 15.35 15.71
N SER A 336 -16.12 16.42 15.53
CA SER A 336 -16.54 17.32 16.63
C SER A 336 -17.46 16.65 17.64
N LYS A 337 -18.12 15.55 17.27
CA LYS A 337 -18.97 14.74 18.18
C LYS A 337 -18.13 13.89 19.14
N ILE A 338 -16.85 13.66 18.84
CA ILE A 338 -15.96 12.83 19.66
C ILE A 338 -15.36 13.70 20.77
N LYS A 339 -15.71 13.39 22.03
CA LYS A 339 -15.32 14.21 23.20
C LYS A 339 -13.81 14.43 23.32
N THR A 340 -13.01 13.40 23.05
CA THR A 340 -11.53 13.48 23.14
C THR A 340 -10.91 14.37 22.06
N ASN A 341 -11.63 14.67 20.98
CA ASN A 341 -11.14 15.52 19.89
C ASN A 341 -11.33 17.02 20.18
N LYS A 342 -12.17 17.42 21.16
CA LYS A 342 -12.45 18.84 21.47
C LYS A 342 -11.16 19.65 21.66
N ARG A 343 -10.18 19.08 22.38
CA ARG A 343 -8.85 19.69 22.59
C ARG A 343 -8.14 20.06 21.29
N PHE A 344 -8.29 19.28 20.22
CA PHE A 344 -7.62 19.57 18.96
C PHE A 344 -8.29 20.71 18.19
N PHE A 345 -9.62 20.84 18.28
CA PHE A 345 -10.33 22.00 17.74
C PHE A 345 -9.88 23.31 18.41
N GLU A 346 -9.58 23.25 19.70
CA GLU A 346 -9.06 24.37 20.48
C GLU A 346 -7.58 24.68 20.16
N ILE A 347 -6.69 23.70 20.30
CA ILE A 347 -5.24 23.85 20.08
C ILE A 347 -4.93 24.39 18.67
N TYR A 348 -5.64 23.88 17.66
CA TYR A 348 -5.43 24.30 16.27
C TYR A 348 -6.34 25.46 15.84
N THR A 349 -7.00 26.10 16.81
CA THR A 349 -7.88 27.27 16.68
C THR A 349 -8.96 27.16 15.60
N ILE A 350 -9.42 25.95 15.30
CA ILE A 350 -10.42 25.66 14.27
C ILE A 350 -11.73 26.38 14.57
N VAL A 351 -12.12 26.46 15.85
CA VAL A 351 -13.32 27.20 16.28
C VAL A 351 -13.29 28.66 15.84
N ALA A 352 -12.15 29.34 16.03
CA ALA A 352 -11.99 30.75 15.65
C ALA A 352 -12.07 30.93 14.14
N ILE A 353 -11.38 30.07 13.38
CA ILE A 353 -11.42 30.07 11.90
C ILE A 353 -12.85 29.89 11.40
N ILE A 354 -13.61 28.95 11.99
CA ILE A 354 -15.01 28.72 11.62
C ILE A 354 -15.88 29.96 11.91
N GLN A 355 -15.69 30.61 13.06
CA GLN A 355 -16.41 31.85 13.39
C GLN A 355 -16.11 32.95 12.36
N GLU A 356 -14.84 33.14 12.00
CA GLU A 356 -14.43 34.11 10.97
C GLU A 356 -15.05 33.80 9.60
N MET A 357 -15.06 32.52 9.19
CA MET A 357 -15.70 32.08 7.95
C MET A 357 -17.21 32.34 7.93
N LEU A 358 -17.90 32.13 9.06
CA LEU A 358 -19.35 32.38 9.15
C LEU A 358 -19.67 33.88 9.06
N VAL A 359 -18.80 34.74 9.60
CA VAL A 359 -18.94 36.20 9.47
C VAL A 359 -18.65 36.65 8.04
N ALA A 360 -17.58 36.14 7.42
CA ALA A 360 -17.15 36.55 6.09
C ALA A 360 -18.04 36.00 4.95
N GLY A 361 -18.58 34.79 5.10
CA GLY A 361 -19.20 34.02 4.01
C GLY A 361 -20.72 34.21 3.82
N GLY A 362 -21.40 34.95 4.70
CA GLY A 362 -22.85 35.16 4.61
C GLY A 362 -23.66 33.86 4.44
N ASN A 363 -24.71 33.91 3.61
CA ASN A 363 -25.59 32.76 3.29
C ASN A 363 -25.33 32.13 1.91
N GLU A 364 -24.23 32.48 1.21
CA GLU A 364 -24.01 32.03 -0.17
C GLU A 364 -23.80 30.51 -0.29
N ASN A 365 -23.26 29.88 0.76
CA ASN A 365 -23.04 28.43 0.82
C ASN A 365 -23.82 27.81 1.99
N ALA A 366 -25.14 27.73 1.86
CA ALA A 366 -26.04 27.28 2.94
C ALA A 366 -25.64 25.92 3.55
N PHE A 367 -25.18 24.97 2.72
CA PHE A 367 -24.75 23.65 3.18
C PHE A 367 -23.47 23.72 4.03
N LEU A 368 -22.44 24.44 3.55
CA LEU A 368 -21.23 24.69 4.32
C LEU A 368 -21.57 25.37 5.65
N THR A 369 -22.35 26.46 5.60
CA THR A 369 -22.78 27.22 6.78
C THR A 369 -23.48 26.34 7.81
N LEU A 370 -24.34 25.42 7.38
CA LEU A 370 -25.03 24.47 8.27
C LEU A 370 -24.06 23.51 8.96
N ASN A 371 -23.09 22.96 8.22
CA ASN A 371 -22.08 22.07 8.79
C ASN A 371 -21.18 22.80 9.79
N LEU A 372 -20.74 24.01 9.46
CA LEU A 372 -19.94 24.87 10.32
C LEU A 372 -20.67 25.19 11.64
N LYS A 373 -21.95 25.58 11.57
CA LYS A 373 -22.78 25.82 12.77
C LYS A 373 -22.94 24.57 13.62
N SER A 374 -23.09 23.40 12.99
CA SER A 374 -23.19 22.11 13.68
C SER A 374 -21.88 21.71 14.38
N ILE A 375 -20.72 22.03 13.81
CA ILE A 375 -19.42 21.86 14.49
C ILE A 375 -19.40 22.69 15.79
N LEU A 376 -19.75 23.98 15.72
CA LEU A 376 -19.79 24.85 16.89
C LEU A 376 -20.78 24.33 17.95
N PHE A 377 -21.95 23.87 17.53
CA PHE A 377 -22.94 23.27 18.41
C PHE A 377 -22.40 22.04 19.15
N ASN A 378 -21.79 21.07 18.45
CA ASN A 378 -21.21 19.87 19.07
C ASN A 378 -20.08 20.20 20.07
N LEU A 379 -19.38 21.31 19.84
CA LEU A 379 -18.32 21.82 20.71
C LEU A 379 -18.86 22.65 21.89
N ASN A 380 -20.16 22.92 21.97
CA ASN A 380 -20.81 23.83 22.94
C ASN A 380 -20.33 25.28 22.83
N VAL A 381 -20.06 25.75 21.60
CA VAL A 381 -19.63 27.12 21.32
C VAL A 381 -20.77 27.89 20.67
N ALA A 382 -21.08 29.08 21.21
CA ALA A 382 -22.07 29.96 20.61
C ALA A 382 -21.60 30.50 19.24
N VAL A 383 -22.53 30.57 18.28
CA VAL A 383 -22.29 31.26 17.01
C VAL A 383 -22.28 32.76 17.29
N LYS A 384 -21.17 33.43 17.00
CA LYS A 384 -21.13 34.90 17.05
C LYS A 384 -21.94 35.42 15.86
N SER A 385 -22.97 36.19 16.17
CA SER A 385 -23.85 36.87 15.21
C SER A 385 -23.23 38.17 14.72
#